data_AF-A0A8T4BR80-F1
#
_entry.id   AF-A0A8T4BR80-F1
#
_cell.length_a   1.000
_cell.length_b   1.000
_cell.length_c   1.000
_cell.angle_alpha   90.00
_cell.angle_beta   90.00
_cell.angle_gamma   90.00
#
_symmetry.space_group_name_H-M   'P 1'
#
loop_
_entity.id
_entity.type
_entity.pdbx_description
1 polymer ?
#
loop_
_entity_poly.entity_id
_entity_poly.type
_entity_poly.pdbx_seq_one_letter_code
_entity_poly.pdbx_strand_id
1 'polypeptide(L)'
;MAHKKSILFVASLFLLVVLLGNISADVCKIDTIESCESGGFNLVLGMSGETNAHAEYLQNNAPGNYGYALCCDWGNGVQPSSCTNYPKIIGISSDTNAHSQIPTLTTYTREICYENLNCQASDQNPNPATLNEILSFSSDTNAHIGQPLEYPIGLYCSVDFIGPGEAYCGDGDVEENEECDMGPNWTNPLNCISPEISELDKCDCQLGYGPLYDPDDLEPNTGCGWSGSAVRYWSESSEGGFQISAPLSITLGVTTVYLVVEDLTATDGTPVTFEIYENDVLFDDDIRVGENSITTTYLNGKAIANWTPSLNDIENSKNTGEGDEYEYYFETDAGSSLSDLVIIIGNEVPCEIKNSCSDYVDNSSCTNDVCNVADNSLETIDCNTVDCSCFWTEETSVCGPSWRSAMGGTCDYVNSEENNCENDLFLSYSWVATWIEGVAGDPAEADCVDGSAVVPCPAQVELPFFNIYNLGITVVVIALIYWLLNLKDKPKKKKTISKKK
;
A
#
# COMPACT_ATOMS: atom_id res chain seq x y z
N MET A 1 -6.72 -29.51 37.01
CA MET A 1 -5.67 -28.47 37.10
C MET A 1 -5.16 -28.04 35.73
N ALA A 2 -4.92 -28.96 34.77
CA ALA A 2 -4.54 -28.62 33.39
C ALA A 2 -5.55 -27.70 32.67
N HIS A 3 -6.85 -27.99 32.82
CA HIS A 3 -7.91 -27.20 32.15
C HIS A 3 -7.98 -25.72 32.57
N LYS A 4 -7.56 -25.38 33.80
CA LYS A 4 -7.50 -23.97 34.26
C LYS A 4 -6.29 -23.23 33.70
N LYS A 5 -5.22 -23.95 33.34
CA LYS A 5 -4.00 -23.35 32.77
C LYS A 5 -4.19 -22.97 31.29
N SER A 6 -4.92 -23.77 30.51
CA SER A 6 -5.25 -23.40 29.12
C SER A 6 -6.12 -22.16 29.02
N ILE A 7 -7.15 -22.01 29.88
CA ILE A 7 -8.03 -20.83 29.84
C ILE A 7 -7.27 -19.55 30.20
N LEU A 8 -6.36 -19.61 31.19
CA LEU A 8 -5.52 -18.47 31.55
C LEU A 8 -4.52 -18.09 30.44
N PHE A 9 -4.01 -19.07 29.70
CA PHE A 9 -3.12 -18.81 28.57
C PHE A 9 -3.85 -18.13 27.40
N VAL A 10 -5.02 -18.65 27.00
CA VAL A 10 -5.82 -18.05 25.92
C VAL A 10 -6.28 -16.64 26.28
N ALA A 11 -6.73 -16.41 27.52
CA ALA A 11 -7.12 -15.08 27.98
C ALA A 11 -5.93 -14.10 28.04
N SER A 12 -4.73 -14.59 28.41
CA SER A 12 -3.50 -13.78 28.43
C SER A 12 -3.02 -13.42 27.02
N LEU A 13 -3.16 -14.34 26.06
CA LEU A 13 -2.81 -14.09 24.67
C LEU A 13 -3.78 -13.08 24.04
N PHE A 14 -5.08 -13.23 24.29
CA PHE A 14 -6.09 -12.28 23.84
C PHE A 14 -5.87 -10.88 24.44
N LEU A 15 -5.54 -10.79 25.73
CA LEU A 15 -5.22 -9.51 26.36
C LEU A 15 -3.94 -8.87 25.79
N LEU A 16 -2.92 -9.68 25.46
CA LEU A 16 -1.69 -9.18 24.83
C LEU A 16 -1.98 -8.59 23.45
N VAL A 17 -2.78 -9.28 22.63
CA VAL A 17 -3.19 -8.78 21.30
C VAL A 17 -3.96 -7.46 21.41
N VAL A 18 -4.89 -7.34 22.37
CA VAL A 18 -5.61 -6.09 22.63
C VAL A 18 -4.67 -4.97 23.10
N LEU A 19 -3.66 -5.29 23.91
CA LEU A 19 -2.70 -4.29 24.40
C LEU A 19 -1.69 -3.86 23.32
N LEU A 20 -1.35 -4.73 22.37
CA LEU A 20 -0.47 -4.39 21.25
C LEU A 20 -1.18 -3.56 20.19
N GLY A 21 -2.50 -3.75 19.97
CA GLY A 21 -3.30 -2.96 19.04
C GLY A 21 -3.63 -1.52 19.49
N ASN A 22 -3.05 -1.02 20.58
CA ASN A 22 -3.30 0.34 21.10
C ASN A 22 -2.03 1.21 21.19
N ILE A 23 -0.89 0.74 20.67
CA ILE A 23 0.31 1.57 20.58
C ILE A 23 0.25 2.28 19.23
N SER A 24 -0.47 3.40 19.15
CA SER A 24 -0.34 4.32 18.02
C SER A 24 0.90 5.16 18.28
N ALA A 25 1.87 5.10 17.36
CA ALA A 25 2.91 6.11 17.28
C ALA A 25 2.28 7.40 16.75
N ASP A 26 2.73 8.57 17.22
CA ASP A 26 2.28 9.85 16.68
C ASP A 26 2.93 10.02 15.29
N VAL A 27 2.13 9.93 14.22
CA VAL A 27 2.59 9.94 12.83
C VAL A 27 2.24 11.26 12.14
N CYS A 28 3.22 11.84 11.43
CA CYS A 28 2.97 12.89 10.45
C CYS A 28 3.41 12.46 9.03
N LYS A 29 2.72 12.97 8.00
CA LYS A 29 3.04 12.78 6.57
C LYS A 29 2.63 13.99 5.72
N ILE A 30 3.21 14.12 4.52
CA ILE A 30 2.73 15.06 3.49
C ILE A 30 1.87 14.27 2.51
N ASP A 31 0.61 14.66 2.35
CA ASP A 31 -0.34 13.97 1.49
C ASP A 31 -1.39 14.96 0.96
N THR A 32 -2.27 14.50 0.08
CA THR A 32 -3.45 15.26 -0.33
C THR A 32 -4.37 15.53 0.84
N ILE A 33 -5.04 16.68 0.86
CA ILE A 33 -6.01 17.03 1.90
C ILE A 33 -7.11 15.96 2.01
N GLU A 34 -7.58 15.43 0.87
CA GLU A 34 -8.59 14.37 0.83
C GLU A 34 -8.12 13.10 1.54
N SER A 35 -6.90 12.64 1.25
CA SER A 35 -6.29 11.48 1.93
C SER A 35 -6.09 11.72 3.43
N CYS A 36 -5.73 12.94 3.82
CA CYS A 36 -5.60 13.28 5.24
C CYS A 36 -6.95 13.24 5.96
N GLU A 37 -7.99 13.81 5.36
CA GLU A 37 -9.33 13.84 5.94
C GLU A 37 -9.95 12.43 6.01
N SER A 38 -9.77 11.61 4.96
CA SER A 38 -10.26 10.22 4.94
C SER A 38 -9.55 9.34 5.97
N GLY A 39 -8.24 9.54 6.16
CA GLY A 39 -7.43 8.84 7.15
C GLY A 39 -7.62 9.32 8.59
N GLY A 40 -8.45 10.35 8.83
CA GLY A 40 -8.66 10.93 10.16
C GLY A 40 -7.48 11.74 10.69
N PHE A 41 -6.57 12.19 9.82
CA PHE A 41 -5.46 13.06 10.17
C PHE A 41 -5.93 14.52 10.33
N ASN A 42 -5.22 15.26 11.18
CA ASN A 42 -5.37 16.69 11.33
C ASN A 42 -4.46 17.44 10.37
N LEU A 43 -4.98 18.50 9.74
CA LEU A 43 -4.23 19.35 8.83
C LEU A 43 -3.40 20.38 9.60
N VAL A 44 -2.08 20.33 9.44
CA VAL A 44 -1.14 21.21 10.15
C VAL A 44 -0.75 22.41 9.28
N LEU A 45 -0.42 22.19 8.01
CA LEU A 45 0.09 23.20 7.08
C LEU A 45 -0.39 22.89 5.66
N GLY A 46 -0.99 23.85 4.95
CA GLY A 46 -1.34 23.68 3.55
C GLY A 46 -0.11 23.87 2.64
N MET A 47 0.01 23.06 1.59
CA MET A 47 1.16 23.03 0.68
C MET A 47 0.69 23.00 -0.77
N SER A 48 1.28 23.82 -1.65
CA SER A 48 0.87 23.86 -3.07
C SER A 48 1.26 22.61 -3.88
N GLY A 49 2.04 21.70 -3.29
CA GLY A 49 2.55 20.45 -3.89
C GLY A 49 3.44 19.70 -2.89
N GLU A 50 3.99 18.57 -3.30
CA GLU A 50 4.91 17.76 -2.48
C GLU A 50 6.33 18.32 -2.40
N THR A 51 6.78 18.96 -3.48
CA THR A 51 8.09 19.61 -3.59
C THR A 51 7.92 21.04 -4.12
N ASN A 52 8.94 21.87 -3.91
CA ASN A 52 8.97 23.27 -4.36
C ASN A 52 7.71 24.07 -3.97
N ALA A 53 7.11 23.71 -2.84
CA ALA A 53 5.78 24.15 -2.48
C ALA A 53 5.82 25.49 -1.76
N HIS A 54 4.78 26.28 -2.03
CA HIS A 54 4.41 27.42 -1.21
C HIS A 54 3.51 26.95 -0.08
N ALA A 55 3.64 27.59 1.07
CA ALA A 55 2.85 27.30 2.26
C ALA A 55 1.54 28.09 2.30
N GLU A 56 0.57 27.54 3.03
CA GLU A 56 -0.72 28.16 3.33
C GLU A 56 -1.10 27.94 4.81
N TYR A 57 -1.63 29.00 5.42
CA TYR A 57 -2.19 28.98 6.76
C TYR A 57 -3.58 28.34 6.74
N LEU A 58 -3.74 27.22 7.45
CA LEU A 58 -5.04 26.55 7.61
C LEU A 58 -5.72 27.05 8.88
N GLN A 59 -6.93 27.60 8.75
CA GLN A 59 -7.69 28.11 9.89
C GLN A 59 -8.68 27.05 10.39
N ASN A 60 -8.56 26.62 11.65
CA ASN A 60 -9.47 25.68 12.32
C ASN A 60 -9.65 24.34 11.59
N ASN A 61 -8.57 23.71 11.12
CA ASN A 61 -8.60 22.46 10.37
C ASN A 61 -9.48 22.51 9.10
N ALA A 62 -9.75 23.71 8.56
CA ALA A 62 -10.50 23.84 7.32
C ALA A 62 -9.55 23.66 6.13
N PRO A 63 -10.00 22.97 5.06
CA PRO A 63 -9.21 22.81 3.84
C PRO A 63 -8.88 24.19 3.24
N GLY A 64 -7.62 24.32 2.81
CA GLY A 64 -7.09 25.54 2.20
C GLY A 64 -7.42 25.67 0.71
N ASN A 65 -6.69 26.53 0.00
CA ASN A 65 -6.72 26.61 -1.45
C ASN A 65 -5.84 25.54 -2.12
N TYR A 66 -4.95 24.90 -1.36
CA TYR A 66 -4.03 23.91 -1.90
C TYR A 66 -4.52 22.47 -1.71
N GLY A 67 -4.10 21.59 -2.62
CA GLY A 67 -4.49 20.18 -2.62
C GLY A 67 -3.68 19.29 -1.67
N TYR A 68 -2.53 19.76 -1.17
CA TYR A 68 -1.66 19.02 -0.26
C TYR A 68 -1.58 19.68 1.11
N ALA A 69 -1.26 18.88 2.13
CA ALA A 69 -0.99 19.34 3.47
C ALA A 69 0.03 18.45 4.20
N LEU A 70 0.70 19.04 5.19
CA LEU A 70 1.32 18.28 6.27
C LEU A 70 0.21 17.86 7.23
N CYS A 71 0.07 16.56 7.45
CA CYS A 71 -1.02 15.95 8.20
C CYS A 71 -0.46 15.10 9.34
N CYS A 72 -1.08 15.16 10.52
CA CYS A 72 -0.68 14.38 11.69
C CYS A 72 -1.88 13.65 12.31
N ASP A 73 -1.72 12.39 12.72
CA ASP A 73 -2.79 11.53 13.25
C ASP A 73 -3.23 11.90 14.68
N TRP A 74 -2.49 12.81 15.32
CA TRP A 74 -2.73 13.28 16.67
C TRP A 74 -3.04 14.78 16.71
N GLY A 75 -3.57 15.21 17.85
CA GLY A 75 -3.96 16.59 18.12
C GLY A 75 -5.40 16.92 17.70
N ASN A 76 -5.74 18.21 17.74
CA ASN A 76 -7.10 18.68 17.49
C ASN A 76 -7.27 19.50 16.19
N GLY A 77 -6.21 19.62 15.37
CA GLY A 77 -6.26 20.39 14.11
C GLY A 77 -6.45 21.90 14.27
N VAL A 78 -6.48 22.43 15.50
CA VAL A 78 -6.73 23.85 15.74
C VAL A 78 -5.41 24.61 15.77
N GLN A 79 -5.10 25.29 14.66
CA GLN A 79 -4.04 26.29 14.60
C GLN A 79 -4.40 27.49 15.50
N PRO A 80 -3.64 27.76 16.58
CA PRO A 80 -3.89 28.91 17.44
C PRO A 80 -3.55 30.20 16.67
N SER A 81 -4.24 31.30 16.99
CA SER A 81 -3.99 32.60 16.35
C SER A 81 -2.58 33.18 16.59
N SER A 82 -1.85 32.63 17.56
CA SER A 82 -0.46 32.95 17.88
C SER A 82 0.24 31.80 18.61
N CYS A 83 1.56 31.69 18.43
CA CYS A 83 2.40 30.66 19.05
C CYS A 83 2.84 31.05 20.48
N THR A 84 1.95 31.67 21.25
CA THR A 84 2.27 32.14 22.61
C THR A 84 2.33 31.00 23.62
N ASN A 85 1.48 29.97 23.42
CA ASN A 85 1.40 28.81 24.31
C ASN A 85 1.90 27.51 23.66
N TYR A 86 2.34 27.58 22.41
CA TYR A 86 2.71 26.44 21.60
C TYR A 86 4.03 26.75 20.88
N PRO A 87 4.97 25.79 20.79
CA PRO A 87 6.19 25.94 19.99
C PRO A 87 5.85 26.29 18.54
N LYS A 88 6.58 27.27 18.00
CA LYS A 88 6.56 27.59 16.58
C LYS A 88 7.26 26.48 15.80
N ILE A 89 6.61 26.02 14.74
CA ILE A 89 7.12 24.99 13.83
C ILE A 89 7.74 25.65 12.61
N ILE A 90 7.05 26.64 12.03
CA ILE A 90 7.46 27.32 10.81
C ILE A 90 6.90 28.75 10.79
N GLY A 91 7.63 29.68 10.19
CA GLY A 91 7.10 31.01 9.87
C GLY A 91 6.78 31.12 8.38
N ILE A 92 5.70 31.80 8.01
CA ILE A 92 5.28 31.94 6.61
C ILE A 92 5.00 33.42 6.26
N SER A 93 5.32 33.85 5.04
CA SER A 93 5.28 35.27 4.66
C SER A 93 3.88 35.89 4.55
N SER A 94 2.84 35.06 4.33
CA SER A 94 1.45 35.44 4.07
C SER A 94 0.50 34.29 4.43
N ASP A 95 -0.81 34.49 4.30
CA ASP A 95 -1.82 33.45 4.61
C ASP A 95 -1.89 32.37 3.52
N THR A 96 -1.55 32.69 2.28
CA THR A 96 -1.47 31.76 1.15
C THR A 96 -0.31 32.19 0.24
N ASN A 97 0.11 31.31 -0.68
CA ASN A 97 1.26 31.52 -1.55
C ASN A 97 2.49 32.04 -0.80
N ALA A 98 2.69 31.52 0.41
CA ALA A 98 3.68 32.04 1.31
C ALA A 98 5.01 31.31 1.12
N HIS A 99 6.09 32.08 1.16
CA HIS A 99 7.40 31.50 1.40
C HIS A 99 7.55 31.21 2.89
N SER A 100 8.43 30.27 3.20
CA SER A 100 8.66 29.77 4.54
C SER A 100 9.99 30.24 5.14
N GLN A 101 10.10 30.18 6.45
CA GLN A 101 11.34 30.36 7.18
C GLN A 101 11.40 29.38 8.35
N ILE A 102 12.62 29.02 8.74
CA ILE A 102 12.89 28.13 9.85
C ILE A 102 12.36 28.67 11.20
N PRO A 103 12.02 27.81 12.18
CA PRO A 103 11.38 28.22 13.43
C PRO A 103 12.13 29.28 14.25
N THR A 104 13.46 29.31 14.18
CA THR A 104 14.29 30.25 14.96
C THR A 104 14.26 31.69 14.43
N LEU A 105 13.84 31.90 13.18
CA LEU A 105 13.73 33.24 12.59
C LEU A 105 12.37 33.88 12.91
N THR A 106 12.36 35.21 12.95
CA THR A 106 11.19 36.03 13.32
C THR A 106 10.83 37.07 12.25
N THR A 107 11.39 36.95 11.04
CA THR A 107 11.14 37.90 9.93
C THR A 107 9.68 37.84 9.48
N TYR A 108 9.09 36.66 9.37
CA TYR A 108 7.68 36.46 9.09
C TYR A 108 6.82 36.51 10.35
N THR A 109 5.78 37.35 10.31
CA THR A 109 4.86 37.58 11.43
C THR A 109 3.75 36.53 11.52
N ARG A 110 3.54 35.74 10.47
CA ARG A 110 2.63 34.60 10.50
C ARG A 110 3.43 33.38 10.92
N GLU A 111 2.99 32.75 11.99
CA GLU A 111 3.64 31.60 12.60
C GLU A 111 2.64 30.45 12.61
N ILE A 112 3.15 29.25 12.35
CA ILE A 112 2.42 28.00 12.44
C ILE A 112 2.93 27.28 13.68
N CYS A 113 2.01 26.82 14.51
CA CYS A 113 2.30 26.12 15.76
C CYS A 113 1.25 25.04 15.95
N TYR A 114 1.70 23.87 16.41
CA TYR A 114 0.83 22.71 16.53
C TYR A 114 1.11 22.02 17.85
N GLU A 115 0.19 22.20 18.79
CA GLU A 115 0.23 21.55 20.12
C GLU A 115 1.63 21.50 20.74
N ASN A 116 2.10 20.32 21.16
CA ASN A 116 3.42 20.16 21.78
C ASN A 116 4.51 19.77 20.77
N LEU A 117 4.26 19.93 19.46
CA LEU A 117 5.18 19.54 18.40
C LEU A 117 6.40 20.45 18.42
N ASN A 118 7.49 19.95 18.98
CA ASN A 118 8.73 20.69 19.12
C ASN A 118 9.67 20.36 17.96
N CYS A 119 9.98 21.38 17.16
CA CYS A 119 10.75 21.22 15.93
C CYS A 119 12.00 22.08 15.91
N GLN A 120 13.03 21.57 15.25
CA GLN A 120 14.27 22.28 14.98
C GLN A 120 14.64 22.12 13.50
N ALA A 121 14.95 23.23 12.84
CA ALA A 121 15.53 23.18 11.50
C ALA A 121 17.05 23.07 11.58
N SER A 122 17.62 22.25 10.71
CA SER A 122 19.06 21.98 10.67
C SER A 122 19.47 21.42 9.30
N ASP A 123 20.72 21.62 8.90
CA ASP A 123 21.30 20.99 7.71
C ASP A 123 21.71 19.53 7.93
N GLN A 124 21.69 19.08 9.19
CA GLN A 124 21.90 17.69 9.62
C GLN A 124 20.95 17.37 10.78
N ASN A 125 20.48 16.13 10.92
CA ASN A 125 19.60 15.74 12.02
C ASN A 125 20.26 16.04 13.39
N PRO A 126 19.73 16.97 14.19
CA PRO A 126 20.37 17.38 15.44
C PRO A 126 20.24 16.32 16.55
N ASN A 127 19.29 15.39 16.43
CA ASN A 127 19.13 14.26 17.35
C ASN A 127 18.33 13.11 16.71
N PRO A 128 18.97 12.21 15.95
CA PRO A 128 18.30 11.13 15.23
C PRO A 128 17.65 10.08 16.14
N ALA A 129 17.97 10.06 17.44
CA ALA A 129 17.33 9.14 18.37
C ALA A 129 15.91 9.57 18.79
N THR A 130 15.53 10.83 18.54
CA THR A 130 14.26 11.38 19.05
C THR A 130 13.56 12.35 18.11
N LEU A 131 14.17 12.70 16.98
CA LEU A 131 13.62 13.65 16.03
C LEU A 131 13.68 13.06 14.62
N ASN A 132 12.53 13.08 13.95
CA ASN A 132 12.39 12.67 12.56
C ASN A 132 12.16 13.91 11.69
N GLU A 133 12.67 13.87 10.46
CA GLU A 133 12.47 14.95 9.51
C GLU A 133 11.06 14.89 8.95
N ILE A 134 10.29 15.98 9.07
CA ILE A 134 8.89 16.00 8.63
C ILE A 134 8.64 16.85 7.38
N LEU A 135 9.59 17.72 7.03
CA LEU A 135 9.62 18.56 5.84
C LEU A 135 11.02 19.14 5.67
N SER A 136 11.35 19.64 4.48
CA SER A 136 12.63 20.31 4.22
C SER A 136 12.43 21.73 3.65
N PHE A 137 13.46 22.58 3.73
CA PHE A 137 13.48 23.98 3.29
C PHE A 137 14.60 24.26 2.31
N SER A 138 14.30 24.98 1.22
CA SER A 138 15.32 25.40 0.25
C SER A 138 16.34 26.42 0.78
N SER A 139 16.04 27.09 1.90
CA SER A 139 16.88 28.12 2.55
C SER A 139 16.36 28.44 3.96
N ASP A 140 17.11 29.18 4.79
CA ASP A 140 16.66 29.54 6.16
C ASP A 140 15.40 30.45 6.15
N THR A 141 15.26 31.28 5.12
CA THR A 141 14.16 32.23 4.93
C THR A 141 13.83 32.36 3.45
N ASN A 142 12.65 32.88 3.12
CA ASN A 142 12.15 32.94 1.75
C ASN A 142 12.19 31.56 1.05
N ALA A 143 12.03 30.51 1.83
CA ALA A 143 12.20 29.14 1.39
C ALA A 143 10.94 28.62 0.71
N HIS A 144 11.16 27.74 -0.25
CA HIS A 144 10.16 26.76 -0.65
C HIS A 144 10.26 25.57 0.31
N ILE A 145 9.17 24.84 0.47
CA ILE A 145 9.11 23.65 1.32
C ILE A 145 8.89 22.40 0.46
N GLY A 146 9.38 21.26 0.94
CA GLY A 146 9.21 19.97 0.28
C GLY A 146 9.14 18.83 1.28
N GLN A 147 8.98 17.63 0.75
CA GLN A 147 9.15 16.37 1.49
C GLN A 147 10.53 16.32 2.18
N PRO A 148 10.73 15.45 3.19
CA PRO A 148 12.05 15.24 3.76
C PRO A 148 13.10 14.97 2.70
N LEU A 149 14.35 15.39 2.97
CA LEU A 149 15.49 15.20 2.09
C LEU A 149 15.45 15.94 0.74
N GLU A 150 14.32 16.56 0.36
CA GLU A 150 14.19 17.33 -0.88
C GLU A 150 15.11 18.58 -0.88
N TYR A 151 15.36 19.17 0.29
CA TYR A 151 16.18 20.36 0.44
C TYR A 151 17.23 20.25 1.55
N PRO A 152 18.31 21.09 1.50
CA PRO A 152 19.44 20.97 2.41
C PRO A 152 19.16 21.26 3.89
N ILE A 153 17.98 21.77 4.24
CA ILE A 153 17.63 22.13 5.62
C ILE A 153 16.38 21.35 5.99
N GLY A 154 16.54 20.26 6.75
CA GLY A 154 15.43 19.48 7.28
C GLY A 154 14.78 20.14 8.50
N LEU A 155 13.48 19.94 8.68
CA LEU A 155 12.74 20.26 9.90
C LEU A 155 12.53 18.98 10.71
N TYR A 156 13.27 18.85 11.81
CA TYR A 156 13.28 17.68 12.66
C TYR A 156 12.36 17.90 13.86
N CYS A 157 11.38 17.03 14.08
CA CYS A 157 10.39 17.16 15.13
C CYS A 157 10.28 15.89 15.99
N SER A 158 9.83 16.04 17.23
CA SER A 158 9.66 14.91 18.16
C SER A 158 8.36 14.12 17.90
N VAL A 159 8.25 13.56 16.70
CA VAL A 159 7.15 12.69 16.22
C VAL A 159 7.76 11.62 15.34
N ASP A 160 7.08 10.48 15.19
CA ASP A 160 7.44 9.50 14.17
C ASP A 160 6.95 10.05 12.81
N PHE A 161 7.84 10.08 11.82
CA PHE A 161 7.49 10.54 10.48
C PHE A 161 7.51 9.34 9.53
N ILE A 162 6.44 9.16 8.77
CA ILE A 162 6.42 8.18 7.69
C ILE A 162 6.64 8.97 6.41
N GLY A 163 7.91 9.15 6.06
CA GLY A 163 8.28 9.85 4.83
C GLY A 163 8.19 8.95 3.60
N PRO A 164 8.09 9.55 2.39
CA PRO A 164 8.37 8.85 1.15
C PRO A 164 9.89 8.65 1.04
N GLY A 165 10.40 7.60 1.68
CA GLY A 165 11.80 7.15 1.61
C GLY A 165 12.76 7.87 2.58
N GLU A 166 13.26 7.17 3.60
CA GLU A 166 14.39 7.64 4.42
C GLU A 166 15.74 7.12 3.86
N ALA A 167 16.80 7.91 4.10
CA ALA A 167 18.18 7.63 3.70
C ALA A 167 18.76 6.40 4.43
N TYR A 168 19.41 5.51 3.66
CA TYR A 168 19.98 4.26 4.13
C TYR A 168 21.50 4.38 4.29
N CYS A 169 22.03 3.99 5.45
CA CYS A 169 23.41 3.50 5.49
C CYS A 169 23.47 2.23 4.62
N GLY A 170 24.41 2.14 3.68
CA GLY A 170 24.48 1.05 2.70
C GLY A 170 23.95 1.43 1.31
N ASP A 171 23.98 2.69 0.91
CA ASP A 171 23.57 3.12 -0.43
C ASP A 171 24.72 3.11 -1.47
N GLY A 172 25.98 2.96 -1.02
CA GLY A 172 27.14 2.90 -1.90
C GLY A 172 28.01 4.14 -1.92
N ASP A 173 27.61 5.23 -1.25
CA ASP A 173 28.38 6.46 -1.17
C ASP A 173 28.68 6.85 0.30
N VAL A 174 29.97 6.96 0.65
CA VAL A 174 30.40 7.45 1.98
C VAL A 174 30.20 8.96 2.08
N GLU A 175 29.28 9.38 2.92
CA GLU A 175 28.94 10.79 3.12
C GLU A 175 29.82 11.48 4.19
N GLU A 176 29.77 12.81 4.29
CA GLU A 176 30.67 13.61 5.15
C GLU A 176 30.56 13.27 6.66
N ASN A 177 29.50 12.54 7.05
CA ASN A 177 29.22 12.12 8.42
C ASN A 177 29.42 10.61 8.66
N GLU A 178 29.87 9.88 7.65
CA GLU A 178 30.04 8.42 7.73
C GLU A 178 31.52 8.06 7.87
N GLU A 179 31.85 7.17 8.82
CA GLU A 179 33.21 6.61 8.92
C GLU A 179 33.42 5.48 7.90
N CYS A 180 32.34 4.83 7.48
CA CYS A 180 32.27 3.87 6.39
C CYS A 180 30.81 3.72 5.90
N ASP A 181 30.63 3.62 4.60
CA ASP A 181 29.42 3.13 3.96
C ASP A 181 29.67 1.66 3.59
N MET A 182 28.77 0.77 4.03
CA MET A 182 28.93 -0.68 3.83
C MET A 182 28.55 -1.11 2.40
N GLY A 183 28.13 -0.16 1.57
CA GLY A 183 27.67 -0.39 0.21
C GLY A 183 26.35 -1.18 0.14
N PRO A 184 25.69 -1.18 -1.03
CA PRO A 184 24.33 -1.73 -1.22
C PRO A 184 24.20 -3.24 -1.12
N ASN A 185 25.25 -3.94 -0.66
CA ASN A 185 25.33 -5.39 -0.68
C ASN A 185 25.41 -6.01 0.74
N TRP A 186 24.87 -5.33 1.77
CA TRP A 186 24.83 -5.86 3.14
C TRP A 186 23.40 -6.00 3.67
N THR A 187 22.98 -7.24 3.92
CA THR A 187 21.58 -7.64 4.10
C THR A 187 21.21 -7.89 5.58
N ASN A 188 21.69 -7.07 6.51
CA ASN A 188 21.24 -7.17 7.90
C ASN A 188 21.11 -5.79 8.58
N PRO A 189 19.90 -5.21 8.68
CA PRO A 189 19.68 -3.87 9.22
C PRO A 189 19.72 -3.78 10.76
N LEU A 190 20.14 -4.84 11.47
CA LEU A 190 19.98 -4.92 12.92
C LEU A 190 20.99 -4.16 13.79
N ASN A 191 21.95 -3.39 13.22
CA ASN A 191 23.04 -2.80 14.02
C ASN A 191 23.37 -1.33 13.75
N CYS A 192 22.43 -0.54 13.26
CA CYS A 192 22.51 0.91 13.35
C CYS A 192 21.12 1.40 13.77
N ILE A 193 20.76 1.37 15.05
CA ILE A 193 20.76 2.55 15.95
C ILE A 193 20.60 2.08 17.41
N SER A 194 21.47 2.56 18.32
CA SER A 194 21.12 3.19 19.62
C SER A 194 22.32 3.23 20.59
N PRO A 195 22.58 4.36 21.29
CA PRO A 195 23.75 4.56 22.15
C PRO A 195 23.65 3.98 23.58
N GLU A 196 22.69 3.12 23.91
CA GLU A 196 22.54 2.57 25.28
C GLU A 196 22.76 1.05 25.40
N ILE A 197 23.89 0.54 24.91
CA ILE A 197 24.32 -0.83 25.24
C ILE A 197 25.70 -0.79 25.90
N SER A 198 25.75 -1.32 27.12
CA SER A 198 26.90 -1.35 28.02
C SER A 198 28.14 -2.02 27.42
N GLU A 199 29.27 -1.31 27.46
CA GLU A 199 30.71 -1.68 27.41
C GLU A 199 31.21 -3.09 26.97
N LEU A 200 30.48 -3.92 26.24
CA LEU A 200 31.00 -5.25 25.83
C LEU A 200 30.77 -5.68 24.39
N ASP A 201 30.06 -4.92 23.57
CA ASP A 201 30.01 -5.15 22.12
C ASP A 201 30.10 -3.81 21.39
N LYS A 202 31.32 -3.30 21.23
CA LYS A 202 31.63 -2.35 20.16
C LYS A 202 31.86 -3.16 18.91
N CYS A 203 31.46 -2.63 17.75
CA CYS A 203 31.90 -3.08 16.43
C CYS A 203 33.44 -3.04 16.38
N ASP A 204 34.07 -4.11 16.84
CA ASP A 204 35.48 -4.35 16.69
C ASP A 204 35.62 -5.04 15.33
N CYS A 205 36.04 -4.30 14.33
CA CYS A 205 36.78 -4.86 13.19
C CYS A 205 38.11 -5.41 13.74
N GLN A 206 38.02 -6.46 14.57
CA GLN A 206 39.16 -7.19 15.04
C GLN A 206 39.62 -8.07 13.89
N LEU A 207 40.56 -7.54 13.10
CA LEU A 207 41.57 -8.37 12.47
C LEU A 207 42.08 -9.32 13.55
N GLY A 208 41.72 -10.61 13.42
CA GLY A 208 42.17 -11.65 14.32
C GLY A 208 43.69 -11.77 14.28
N TYR A 209 44.36 -10.97 15.11
CA TYR A 209 45.73 -11.18 15.54
C TYR A 209 45.71 -11.48 17.03
N GLY A 210 45.30 -12.70 17.38
CA GLY A 210 45.79 -13.31 18.60
C GLY A 210 47.29 -13.57 18.43
N PRO A 211 48.18 -13.12 19.34
CA PRO A 211 49.58 -13.54 19.29
C PRO A 211 49.63 -15.01 19.69
N LEU A 212 50.37 -15.81 18.90
CA LEU A 212 50.56 -17.27 18.97
C LEU A 212 49.71 -18.07 17.97
N TYR A 213 49.89 -17.82 16.67
CA TYR A 213 49.63 -18.84 15.66
C TYR A 213 50.75 -18.90 14.63
N ASP A 214 51.05 -20.13 14.23
CA ASP A 214 52.18 -20.58 13.42
C ASP A 214 52.11 -20.01 11.99
N PRO A 215 53.13 -19.27 11.50
CA PRO A 215 53.10 -18.64 10.17
C PRO A 215 53.21 -19.61 8.98
N ASP A 216 53.33 -20.92 9.21
CA ASP A 216 53.52 -21.91 8.13
C ASP A 216 52.22 -22.64 7.68
N ASP A 217 51.05 -22.33 8.25
CA ASP A 217 49.77 -23.01 7.93
C ASP A 217 48.76 -22.13 7.16
N LEU A 218 49.28 -21.28 6.26
CA LEU A 218 48.46 -20.49 5.34
C LEU A 218 47.96 -21.35 4.17
N GLU A 219 46.84 -22.06 4.36
CA GLU A 219 46.01 -22.43 3.22
C GLU A 219 45.24 -21.19 2.71
N PRO A 220 45.38 -20.82 1.43
CA PRO A 220 44.69 -19.66 0.87
C PRO A 220 43.27 -20.05 0.48
N ASN A 221 42.34 -20.21 1.44
CA ASN A 221 40.88 -20.17 1.22
C ASN A 221 40.06 -20.44 2.49
N THR A 222 39.98 -19.48 3.40
CA THR A 222 38.84 -19.40 4.32
C THR A 222 38.22 -18.02 4.22
N GLY A 223 37.59 -17.76 3.06
CA GLY A 223 36.60 -16.70 2.96
C GLY A 223 35.46 -17.00 3.95
N CYS A 224 35.02 -15.99 4.69
CA CYS A 224 33.84 -16.08 5.52
C CYS A 224 32.63 -16.41 4.64
N GLY A 225 32.31 -17.70 4.52
CA GLY A 225 31.12 -18.17 3.82
C GLY A 225 29.90 -17.83 4.65
N TRP A 226 29.42 -16.61 4.51
CA TRP A 226 28.07 -16.25 4.95
C TRP A 226 27.11 -16.90 3.95
N SER A 227 26.34 -17.87 4.44
CA SER A 227 25.15 -18.34 3.75
C SER A 227 24.10 -17.25 3.85
N GLY A 228 24.28 -16.16 3.09
CA GLY A 228 23.26 -15.13 2.92
C GLY A 228 21.99 -15.80 2.43
N SER A 229 20.90 -15.63 3.16
CA SER A 229 19.59 -16.02 2.65
C SER A 229 19.21 -14.98 1.60
N ALA A 230 18.67 -15.42 0.46
CA ALA A 230 18.21 -14.51 -0.58
C ALA A 230 17.27 -13.44 0.02
N VAL A 231 17.36 -12.22 -0.49
CA VAL A 231 16.51 -11.08 -0.09
C VAL A 231 15.38 -10.96 -1.11
N ARG A 232 14.15 -10.72 -0.67
CA ARG A 232 12.95 -10.72 -1.52
C ARG A 232 12.06 -9.54 -1.14
N TYR A 233 11.77 -8.63 -2.06
CA TYR A 233 11.00 -7.42 -1.76
C TYR A 233 10.31 -6.83 -3.00
N TRP A 234 9.37 -5.93 -2.76
CA TRP A 234 8.66 -5.15 -3.78
C TRP A 234 9.39 -3.84 -4.08
N SER A 235 9.40 -3.38 -5.33
CA SER A 235 10.06 -2.15 -5.75
C SER A 235 9.24 -1.32 -6.73
N GLU A 236 9.39 0.00 -6.71
CA GLU A 236 8.83 0.91 -7.73
C GLU A 236 9.74 1.06 -8.96
N SER A 237 10.98 0.60 -8.87
CA SER A 237 11.98 0.78 -9.93
C SER A 237 12.22 -0.51 -10.70
N SER A 238 12.33 -0.38 -12.03
CA SER A 238 12.71 -1.48 -12.91
C SER A 238 14.12 -2.02 -12.65
N GLU A 239 14.94 -1.28 -11.91
CA GLU A 239 16.29 -1.69 -11.49
C GLU A 239 16.28 -2.36 -10.10
N GLY A 240 15.13 -2.38 -9.42
CA GLY A 240 14.98 -2.93 -8.08
C GLY A 240 15.64 -2.10 -6.98
N GLY A 241 15.98 -0.83 -7.21
CA GLY A 241 16.75 -0.04 -6.26
C GLY A 241 15.98 0.48 -5.04
N PHE A 242 14.65 0.53 -5.10
CA PHE A 242 13.82 1.18 -4.08
C PHE A 242 12.80 0.21 -3.53
N GLN A 243 12.97 -0.27 -2.29
CA GLN A 243 11.99 -1.13 -1.65
C GLN A 243 10.74 -0.32 -1.27
N ILE A 244 9.56 -0.85 -1.62
CA ILE A 244 8.28 -0.30 -1.17
C ILE A 244 8.07 -0.72 0.29
N SER A 245 7.95 0.27 1.18
CA SER A 245 7.75 0.07 2.62
C SER A 245 6.48 0.72 3.17
N ALA A 246 5.75 1.46 2.34
CA ALA A 246 4.52 2.16 2.68
C ALA A 246 3.39 1.77 1.70
N PRO A 247 2.11 1.99 2.06
CA PRO A 247 1.00 1.79 1.14
C PRO A 247 1.16 2.55 -0.16
N LEU A 248 0.99 1.85 -1.28
CA LEU A 248 1.15 2.40 -2.62
C LEU A 248 -0.21 2.67 -3.25
N SER A 249 -0.47 3.93 -3.61
CA SER A 249 -1.63 4.27 -4.43
C SER A 249 -1.39 3.89 -5.89
N ILE A 250 -2.24 3.05 -6.46
CA ILE A 250 -2.10 2.58 -7.84
C ILE A 250 -3.28 2.96 -8.73
N THR A 251 -3.00 2.99 -10.03
CA THR A 251 -3.99 3.02 -11.10
C THR A 251 -3.97 1.65 -11.79
N LEU A 252 -5.08 0.90 -11.73
CA LEU A 252 -5.16 -0.48 -12.23
C LEU A 252 -4.81 -0.58 -13.72
N GLY A 253 -3.94 -1.53 -14.08
CA GLY A 253 -3.49 -1.71 -15.46
C GLY A 253 -2.44 -0.68 -15.92
N VAL A 254 -2.10 0.30 -15.09
CA VAL A 254 -1.14 1.37 -15.42
C VAL A 254 0.08 1.31 -14.49
N THR A 255 -0.13 1.40 -13.18
CA THR A 255 0.98 1.38 -12.22
C THR A 255 1.63 0.01 -12.20
N THR A 256 2.95 -0.02 -12.38
CA THR A 256 3.75 -1.24 -12.39
C THR A 256 4.64 -1.29 -11.18
N VAL A 257 4.60 -2.40 -10.45
CA VAL A 257 5.51 -2.74 -9.36
C VAL A 257 6.45 -3.85 -9.79
N TYR A 258 7.58 -3.98 -9.10
CA TYR A 258 8.63 -4.93 -9.43
C TYR A 258 8.86 -5.89 -8.27
N LEU A 259 8.93 -7.18 -8.58
CA LEU A 259 9.25 -8.25 -7.64
C LEU A 259 10.73 -8.54 -7.75
N VAL A 260 11.47 -8.36 -6.66
CA VAL A 260 12.93 -8.43 -6.66
C VAL A 260 13.39 -9.58 -5.78
N VAL A 261 14.26 -10.44 -6.32
CA VAL A 261 15.06 -11.40 -5.53
C VAL A 261 16.53 -11.17 -5.74
N GLU A 262 17.29 -11.01 -4.65
CA GLU A 262 18.73 -10.81 -4.65
C GLU A 262 19.46 -11.95 -3.94
N ASP A 263 20.76 -12.04 -4.17
CA ASP A 263 21.65 -13.00 -3.50
C ASP A 263 21.21 -14.47 -3.62
N LEU A 264 20.59 -14.82 -4.75
CA LEU A 264 20.43 -16.22 -5.09
C LEU A 264 21.81 -16.82 -5.33
N THR A 265 22.09 -17.95 -4.69
CA THR A 265 23.26 -18.79 -5.02
C THR A 265 23.16 -19.44 -6.41
N ALA A 266 22.20 -19.00 -7.22
CA ALA A 266 21.93 -19.46 -8.57
C ALA A 266 22.91 -18.84 -9.57
N THR A 267 23.14 -19.53 -10.69
CA THR A 267 23.93 -18.99 -11.79
C THR A 267 23.09 -18.06 -12.66
N ASP A 268 23.71 -17.05 -13.27
CA ASP A 268 23.07 -16.21 -14.28
C ASP A 268 22.36 -17.06 -15.35
N GLY A 269 21.15 -16.65 -15.73
CA GLY A 269 20.25 -17.35 -16.63
C GLY A 269 19.33 -18.38 -15.97
N THR A 270 19.43 -18.59 -14.65
CA THR A 270 18.47 -19.45 -13.93
C THR A 270 17.09 -18.81 -13.95
N PRO A 271 16.02 -19.53 -14.37
CA PRO A 271 14.67 -19.00 -14.30
C PRO A 271 14.24 -18.86 -12.84
N VAL A 272 13.56 -17.75 -12.53
CA VAL A 272 12.94 -17.50 -11.23
C VAL A 272 11.45 -17.26 -11.47
N THR A 273 10.63 -18.03 -10.76
CA THR A 273 9.17 -17.93 -10.80
C THR A 273 8.70 -17.18 -9.56
N PHE A 274 7.80 -16.23 -9.77
CA PHE A 274 7.15 -15.44 -8.74
C PHE A 274 5.67 -15.78 -8.73
N GLU A 275 5.19 -16.23 -7.57
CA GLU A 275 3.78 -16.47 -7.32
C GLU A 275 3.25 -15.39 -6.38
N ILE A 276 2.17 -14.70 -6.76
CA ILE A 276 1.59 -13.59 -5.97
C ILE A 276 0.33 -14.07 -5.28
N TYR A 277 0.23 -13.71 -4.01
CA TYR A 277 -0.87 -14.04 -3.11
C TYR A 277 -1.38 -12.75 -2.45
N GLU A 278 -2.64 -12.71 -2.10
CA GLU A 278 -3.20 -11.70 -1.20
C GLU A 278 -3.19 -12.25 0.23
N ASN A 279 -2.72 -11.44 1.19
CA ASN A 279 -2.50 -11.85 2.57
C ASN A 279 -3.79 -11.67 3.38
N ASP A 280 -4.41 -12.80 3.72
CA ASP A 280 -5.73 -12.80 4.32
C ASP A 280 -5.68 -13.45 5.71
N VAL A 281 -6.50 -12.98 6.66
CA VAL A 281 -6.41 -13.47 8.06
C VAL A 281 -6.63 -14.98 8.18
N LEU A 282 -7.43 -15.56 7.28
CA LEU A 282 -7.80 -16.96 7.35
C LEU A 282 -7.41 -17.78 6.12
N PHE A 283 -7.29 -17.20 4.91
CA PHE A 283 -6.87 -17.91 3.69
C PHE A 283 -6.38 -16.96 2.60
N ASP A 284 -5.09 -17.00 2.29
CA ASP A 284 -4.54 -16.20 1.20
C ASP A 284 -5.17 -16.53 -0.15
N ASP A 285 -5.54 -15.50 -0.91
CA ASP A 285 -6.11 -15.65 -2.25
C ASP A 285 -5.00 -15.80 -3.30
N ASP A 286 -5.20 -16.73 -4.24
CA ASP A 286 -4.29 -17.01 -5.35
C ASP A 286 -4.44 -15.94 -6.45
N ILE A 287 -3.48 -15.02 -6.55
CA ILE A 287 -3.55 -13.90 -7.51
C ILE A 287 -2.85 -14.25 -8.82
N ARG A 288 -1.57 -14.60 -8.74
CA ARG A 288 -0.74 -15.01 -9.90
C ARG A 288 0.05 -16.26 -9.57
N VAL A 289 -0.61 -17.42 -9.62
CA VAL A 289 0.00 -18.72 -9.26
C VAL A 289 0.03 -19.69 -10.45
N GLY A 290 0.89 -20.72 -10.40
CA GLY A 290 0.89 -21.80 -11.39
C GLY A 290 1.19 -21.32 -12.82
N GLU A 291 0.28 -21.59 -13.77
CA GLU A 291 0.44 -21.16 -15.18
C GLU A 291 0.35 -19.64 -15.35
N ASN A 292 -0.21 -18.92 -14.38
CA ASN A 292 -0.33 -17.47 -14.36
C ASN A 292 0.79 -16.78 -13.56
N SER A 293 1.72 -17.55 -13.00
CA SER A 293 2.89 -17.02 -12.29
C SER A 293 3.80 -16.21 -13.22
N ILE A 294 4.56 -15.28 -12.63
CA ILE A 294 5.43 -14.38 -13.39
C ILE A 294 6.84 -14.97 -13.39
N THR A 295 7.43 -15.18 -14.55
CA THR A 295 8.78 -15.76 -14.67
C THR A 295 9.78 -14.76 -15.24
N THR A 296 10.97 -14.68 -14.64
CA THR A 296 12.11 -13.91 -15.16
C THR A 296 13.40 -14.74 -15.11
N THR A 297 14.53 -14.17 -15.50
CA THR A 297 15.84 -14.81 -15.36
C THR A 297 16.71 -14.07 -14.35
N TYR A 298 17.37 -14.82 -13.47
CA TYR A 298 18.40 -14.30 -12.58
C TYR A 298 19.61 -13.82 -13.39
N LEU A 299 20.02 -12.57 -13.22
CA LEU A 299 21.15 -11.95 -13.92
C LEU A 299 21.85 -10.94 -13.00
N ASN A 300 23.18 -10.98 -12.96
CA ASN A 300 24.01 -10.00 -12.24
C ASN A 300 23.63 -9.87 -10.75
N GLY A 301 23.34 -10.98 -10.09
CA GLY A 301 23.01 -10.96 -8.66
C GLY A 301 21.53 -10.77 -8.34
N LYS A 302 20.67 -10.48 -9.32
CA LYS A 302 19.23 -10.19 -9.10
C LYS A 302 18.31 -10.89 -10.10
N ALA A 303 17.08 -11.19 -9.68
CA ALA A 303 15.96 -11.51 -10.55
C ALA A 303 14.88 -10.46 -10.34
N ILE A 304 14.47 -9.79 -11.42
CA ILE A 304 13.45 -8.74 -11.37
C ILE A 304 12.33 -9.12 -12.33
N ALA A 305 11.11 -9.17 -11.81
CA ALA A 305 9.88 -9.36 -12.58
C ALA A 305 9.01 -8.11 -12.41
N ASN A 306 8.19 -7.78 -13.41
CA ASN A 306 7.21 -6.70 -13.31
C ASN A 306 5.81 -7.27 -13.11
N TRP A 307 4.99 -6.54 -12.35
CA TRP A 307 3.58 -6.82 -12.18
C TRP A 307 2.80 -5.52 -12.27
N THR A 308 1.80 -5.51 -13.12
CA THR A 308 0.86 -4.40 -13.29
C THR A 308 -0.50 -4.92 -12.82
N PRO A 309 -0.94 -4.59 -11.59
CA PRO A 309 -2.18 -5.12 -11.05
C PRO A 309 -3.37 -4.81 -11.97
N SER A 310 -4.11 -5.84 -12.35
CA SER A 310 -5.28 -5.75 -13.22
C SER A 310 -6.58 -5.82 -12.42
N LEU A 311 -7.70 -5.47 -13.05
CA LEU A 311 -9.02 -5.62 -12.41
C LEU A 311 -9.28 -7.06 -11.96
N ASN A 312 -8.87 -8.05 -12.77
CA ASN A 312 -9.00 -9.46 -12.41
C ASN A 312 -8.14 -9.83 -11.19
N ASP A 313 -6.99 -9.19 -11.00
CA ASP A 313 -6.17 -9.42 -9.78
C ASP A 313 -6.93 -8.92 -8.55
N ILE A 314 -7.54 -7.74 -8.62
CA ILE A 314 -8.35 -7.15 -7.53
C ILE A 314 -9.61 -7.97 -7.24
N GLU A 315 -10.34 -8.41 -8.26
CA GLU A 315 -11.53 -9.25 -8.09
C GLU A 315 -11.21 -10.62 -7.47
N ASN A 316 -9.99 -11.12 -7.71
CA ASN A 316 -9.51 -12.36 -7.13
C ASN A 316 -9.10 -12.20 -5.66
N SER A 317 -8.63 -11.03 -5.26
CA SER A 317 -8.23 -10.63 -3.90
C SER A 317 -9.43 -10.43 -2.96
N LYS A 318 -10.39 -11.34 -2.95
CA LYS A 318 -11.74 -11.17 -2.39
C LYS A 318 -11.69 -10.56 -0.99
N ASN A 319 -11.84 -9.25 -0.90
CA ASN A 319 -11.64 -8.53 0.35
C ASN A 319 -12.67 -9.00 1.40
N THR A 320 -12.26 -9.90 2.29
CA THR A 320 -13.18 -10.58 3.21
C THR A 320 -13.42 -9.81 4.51
N GLY A 321 -12.73 -8.67 4.72
CA GLY A 321 -12.99 -7.85 5.89
C GLY A 321 -12.08 -6.65 6.07
N GLU A 322 -12.72 -5.48 5.97
CA GLU A 322 -12.32 -4.20 6.59
C GLU A 322 -11.25 -3.34 5.87
N GLY A 323 -11.50 -2.94 4.61
CA GLY A 323 -10.84 -1.77 4.02
C GLY A 323 -10.91 -1.71 2.49
N ASP A 324 -10.46 -0.60 1.91
CA ASP A 324 -10.13 -0.49 0.46
C ASP A 324 -8.64 -0.81 0.20
N GLU A 325 -7.96 -1.36 1.20
CA GLU A 325 -6.55 -1.75 1.18
C GLU A 325 -6.43 -3.23 0.81
N TYR A 326 -5.48 -3.55 -0.07
CA TYR A 326 -5.16 -4.91 -0.49
C TYR A 326 -3.72 -5.22 -0.13
N GLU A 327 -3.48 -6.29 0.61
CA GLU A 327 -2.14 -6.66 1.09
C GLU A 327 -1.60 -7.83 0.26
N TYR A 328 -0.52 -7.64 -0.50
CA TYR A 328 0.04 -8.69 -1.36
C TYR A 328 1.42 -9.14 -0.90
N TYR A 329 1.69 -10.43 -1.00
CA TYR A 329 3.04 -10.96 -0.89
C TYR A 329 3.36 -11.86 -2.08
N PHE A 330 4.64 -12.15 -2.29
CA PHE A 330 5.02 -13.11 -3.32
C PHE A 330 5.94 -14.20 -2.79
N GLU A 331 5.88 -15.36 -3.42
CA GLU A 331 6.77 -16.49 -3.18
C GLU A 331 7.61 -16.83 -4.40
N THR A 332 8.79 -17.37 -4.12
CA THR A 332 9.71 -17.95 -5.11
C THR A 332 10.27 -19.25 -4.56
N ASP A 333 11.02 -20.01 -5.38
CA ASP A 333 11.78 -21.19 -4.90
C ASP A 333 12.76 -20.87 -3.74
N ALA A 334 13.07 -19.59 -3.54
CA ALA A 334 13.94 -19.11 -2.47
C ALA A 334 13.19 -18.64 -1.20
N GLY A 335 11.84 -18.68 -1.19
CA GLY A 335 10.99 -18.25 -0.08
C GLY A 335 10.08 -17.07 -0.43
N SER A 336 9.40 -16.55 0.59
CA SER A 336 8.40 -15.46 0.50
C SER A 336 9.03 -14.06 0.66
N SER A 337 8.38 -13.02 0.14
CA SER A 337 8.81 -11.63 0.30
C SER A 337 8.97 -11.24 1.77
N LEU A 338 9.86 -10.28 2.04
CA LEU A 338 10.18 -9.83 3.40
C LEU A 338 9.07 -8.95 4.00
N SER A 339 8.27 -8.32 3.15
CA SER A 339 7.14 -7.48 3.53
C SER A 339 6.00 -7.67 2.54
N ASP A 340 4.81 -7.32 3.01
CA ASP A 340 3.62 -7.23 2.18
C ASP A 340 3.63 -5.88 1.45
N LEU A 341 3.03 -5.87 0.27
CA LEU A 341 2.73 -4.68 -0.51
C LEU A 341 1.29 -4.30 -0.22
N VAL A 342 1.10 -3.22 0.51
CA VAL A 342 -0.23 -2.64 0.71
C VAL A 342 -0.55 -1.74 -0.48
N ILE A 343 -1.65 -2.04 -1.17
CA ILE A 343 -2.11 -1.29 -2.34
C ILE A 343 -3.41 -0.57 -2.01
N ILE A 344 -3.47 0.71 -2.37
CA ILE A 344 -4.69 1.52 -2.34
C ILE A 344 -5.09 1.78 -3.80
N ILE A 345 -6.30 1.41 -4.19
CA ILE A 345 -6.79 1.69 -5.54
C ILE A 345 -7.21 3.16 -5.59
N GLY A 346 -6.52 3.95 -6.41
CA GLY A 346 -6.93 5.34 -6.63
C GLY A 346 -8.34 5.42 -7.24
N ASN A 347 -9.09 6.46 -6.87
CA ASN A 347 -10.48 6.69 -7.31
C ASN A 347 -10.66 6.82 -8.84
N GLU A 348 -9.59 6.86 -9.63
CA GLU A 348 -9.66 6.93 -11.07
C GLU A 348 -9.36 5.56 -11.69
N VAL A 349 -10.43 4.83 -12.03
CA VAL A 349 -10.29 3.66 -12.90
C VAL A 349 -9.90 4.15 -14.30
N PRO A 350 -8.73 3.77 -14.85
CA PRO A 350 -8.29 4.30 -16.12
C PRO A 350 -9.24 3.88 -17.24
N CYS A 351 -9.50 4.82 -18.14
CA CYS A 351 -10.46 4.63 -19.23
C CYS A 351 -10.10 3.52 -20.21
N GLU A 352 -8.87 3.04 -20.19
CA GLU A 352 -8.39 1.95 -21.05
C GLU A 352 -9.05 0.60 -20.75
N ILE A 353 -9.63 0.42 -19.55
CA ILE A 353 -10.34 -0.82 -19.16
C ILE A 353 -11.86 -0.69 -19.21
N LYS A 354 -12.39 0.51 -19.50
CA LYS A 354 -13.82 0.73 -19.69
C LYS A 354 -14.12 0.68 -21.19
N ASN A 355 -14.85 -0.33 -21.62
CA ASN A 355 -15.29 -0.47 -23.01
C ASN A 355 -16.76 -0.07 -23.19
N SER A 356 -17.53 -0.01 -22.10
CA SER A 356 -18.95 0.25 -22.10
C SER A 356 -19.41 1.05 -20.87
N CYS A 357 -20.57 1.71 -20.96
CA CYS A 357 -21.19 2.40 -19.84
C CYS A 357 -21.41 1.47 -18.64
N SER A 358 -21.77 0.21 -18.89
CA SER A 358 -21.94 -0.81 -17.85
C SER A 358 -20.68 -1.10 -17.04
N ASP A 359 -19.51 -0.71 -17.53
CA ASP A 359 -18.27 -0.87 -16.78
C ASP A 359 -18.14 0.18 -15.66
N TYR A 360 -18.94 1.26 -15.65
CA TYR A 360 -18.94 2.21 -14.53
C TYR A 360 -19.64 1.64 -13.29
N VAL A 361 -18.95 1.72 -12.15
CA VAL A 361 -19.43 1.20 -10.87
C VAL A 361 -20.00 2.28 -9.94
N ASP A 362 -19.91 3.55 -10.35
CA ASP A 362 -20.42 4.68 -9.58
C ASP A 362 -21.19 5.68 -10.46
N ASN A 363 -22.14 6.38 -9.83
CA ASN A 363 -23.02 7.35 -10.48
C ASN A 363 -22.24 8.54 -11.09
N SER A 364 -21.19 9.01 -10.41
CA SER A 364 -20.45 10.19 -10.87
C SER A 364 -19.69 9.91 -12.16
N SER A 365 -18.93 8.80 -12.20
CA SER A 365 -18.18 8.39 -13.39
C SER A 365 -19.12 8.04 -14.55
N CYS A 366 -20.25 7.38 -14.25
CA CYS A 366 -21.29 7.06 -15.22
C CYS A 366 -21.89 8.32 -15.84
N THR A 367 -22.48 9.20 -15.03
CA THR A 367 -23.22 10.37 -15.53
C THR A 367 -22.33 11.35 -16.29
N ASN A 368 -21.06 11.46 -15.90
CA ASN A 368 -20.10 12.31 -16.59
C ASN A 368 -19.43 11.64 -17.80
N ASP A 369 -19.68 10.34 -18.02
CA ASP A 369 -19.01 9.51 -19.03
C ASP A 369 -17.52 9.84 -19.14
N VAL A 370 -16.82 9.76 -17.99
CA VAL A 370 -15.44 10.26 -17.85
C VAL A 370 -14.45 9.64 -18.86
N CYS A 371 -14.83 8.53 -19.50
CA CYS A 371 -14.06 7.77 -20.47
C CYS A 371 -14.61 7.84 -21.89
N ASN A 372 -15.70 8.58 -22.12
CA ASN A 372 -16.37 8.69 -23.41
C ASN A 372 -16.71 7.32 -24.01
N VAL A 373 -17.18 6.39 -23.18
CA VAL A 373 -17.52 5.01 -23.60
C VAL A 373 -18.96 4.88 -24.08
N ALA A 374 -19.79 5.94 -23.98
CA ALA A 374 -21.16 5.90 -24.46
C ALA A 374 -21.29 5.54 -25.95
N ASP A 375 -20.38 6.03 -26.80
CA ASP A 375 -20.37 5.73 -28.24
C ASP A 375 -20.11 4.24 -28.50
N ASN A 376 -19.18 3.64 -27.76
CA ASN A 376 -18.87 2.22 -27.88
C ASN A 376 -19.95 1.31 -27.28
N SER A 377 -20.81 1.86 -26.43
CA SER A 377 -21.87 1.11 -25.74
C SER A 377 -23.12 0.89 -26.60
N LEU A 378 -23.20 1.55 -27.76
CA LEU A 378 -24.36 1.53 -28.64
C LEU A 378 -23.98 1.09 -30.06
N GLU A 379 -23.99 -0.23 -30.32
CA GLU A 379 -23.53 -0.78 -31.61
C GLU A 379 -24.30 -0.27 -32.84
N THR A 380 -25.57 0.12 -32.69
CA THR A 380 -26.46 0.46 -33.81
C THR A 380 -26.78 1.95 -33.94
N ILE A 381 -26.32 2.78 -33.01
CA ILE A 381 -26.65 4.20 -32.95
C ILE A 381 -25.42 5.02 -33.33
N ASP A 382 -25.57 5.92 -34.30
CA ASP A 382 -24.49 6.85 -34.67
C ASP A 382 -24.53 8.07 -33.75
N CYS A 383 -23.66 8.09 -32.73
CA CYS A 383 -23.52 9.18 -31.76
C CYS A 383 -23.01 10.50 -32.37
N ASN A 384 -22.72 10.55 -33.67
CA ASN A 384 -22.54 11.83 -34.37
C ASN A 384 -23.88 12.50 -34.75
N THR A 385 -24.97 11.75 -34.72
CA THR A 385 -26.31 12.21 -35.12
C THR A 385 -27.27 12.37 -33.94
N VAL A 386 -26.96 11.75 -32.81
CA VAL A 386 -27.69 11.83 -31.54
C VAL A 386 -26.73 12.08 -30.39
N ASP A 387 -27.23 12.58 -29.28
CA ASP A 387 -26.43 12.88 -28.08
C ASP A 387 -26.36 11.61 -27.22
N CYS A 388 -25.27 10.84 -27.34
CA CYS A 388 -25.06 9.63 -26.55
C CYS A 388 -24.41 9.96 -25.21
N SER A 389 -24.88 9.30 -24.16
CA SER A 389 -24.37 9.46 -22.80
C SER A 389 -24.53 8.15 -22.02
N CYS A 390 -23.85 8.03 -20.90
CA CYS A 390 -24.14 6.98 -19.93
C CYS A 390 -25.16 7.50 -18.89
N PHE A 391 -26.03 6.63 -18.41
CA PHE A 391 -27.10 6.94 -17.48
C PHE A 391 -27.09 5.98 -16.29
N TRP A 392 -27.08 6.54 -15.09
CA TRP A 392 -27.09 5.77 -13.85
C TRP A 392 -28.52 5.47 -13.38
N THR A 393 -28.84 4.20 -13.18
CA THR A 393 -30.14 3.79 -12.64
C THR A 393 -30.06 3.55 -11.14
N GLU A 394 -30.59 4.47 -10.34
CA GLU A 394 -30.57 4.41 -8.85
C GLU A 394 -31.26 3.16 -8.28
N GLU A 395 -32.24 2.57 -8.99
CA GLU A 395 -32.97 1.39 -8.50
C GLU A 395 -32.13 0.11 -8.56
N THR A 396 -31.23 0.01 -9.54
CA THR A 396 -30.38 -1.16 -9.76
C THR A 396 -28.93 -0.90 -9.40
N SER A 397 -28.53 0.36 -9.18
CA SER A 397 -27.13 0.78 -9.05
C SER A 397 -26.27 0.32 -10.24
N VAL A 398 -26.81 0.45 -11.45
CA VAL A 398 -26.15 0.05 -12.69
C VAL A 398 -26.10 1.22 -13.65
N CYS A 399 -24.96 1.41 -14.28
CA CYS A 399 -24.79 2.33 -15.39
C CYS A 399 -25.19 1.66 -16.72
N GLY A 400 -26.01 2.32 -17.53
CA GLY A 400 -26.40 1.86 -18.86
C GLY A 400 -26.15 2.94 -19.91
N PRO A 401 -26.07 2.58 -21.21
CA PRO A 401 -26.05 3.60 -22.24
C PRO A 401 -27.42 4.28 -22.38
N SER A 402 -27.41 5.52 -22.86
CA SER A 402 -28.58 6.31 -23.20
C SER A 402 -28.25 7.20 -24.40
N TRP A 403 -29.26 7.58 -25.18
CA TRP A 403 -29.08 8.60 -26.20
C TRP A 403 -30.31 9.49 -26.35
N ARG A 404 -30.07 10.73 -26.75
CA ARG A 404 -31.12 11.74 -26.93
C ARG A 404 -31.20 12.20 -28.38
N SER A 405 -32.41 12.14 -28.93
CA SER A 405 -32.74 12.65 -30.26
C SER A 405 -32.71 14.18 -30.33
N ALA A 406 -32.49 14.72 -31.53
CA ALA A 406 -32.59 16.16 -31.78
C ALA A 406 -33.99 16.74 -31.52
N MET A 407 -35.04 15.91 -31.51
CA MET A 407 -36.42 16.31 -31.22
C MET A 407 -36.79 16.18 -29.73
N GLY A 408 -35.85 15.75 -28.89
CA GLY A 408 -35.90 15.87 -27.44
C GLY A 408 -36.26 14.59 -26.68
N GLY A 409 -36.64 13.51 -27.37
CA GLY A 409 -36.86 12.20 -26.73
C GLY A 409 -35.56 11.48 -26.44
N THR A 410 -35.56 10.72 -25.35
CA THR A 410 -34.42 9.96 -24.83
C THR A 410 -34.73 8.47 -24.88
N CYS A 411 -33.78 7.66 -25.30
CA CYS A 411 -33.87 6.21 -25.21
C CYS A 411 -32.93 5.71 -24.12
N ASP A 412 -33.50 5.13 -23.06
CA ASP A 412 -32.74 4.56 -21.95
C ASP A 412 -32.69 3.04 -22.06
N TYR A 413 -31.51 2.48 -21.88
CA TYR A 413 -31.26 1.04 -21.94
C TYR A 413 -31.06 0.52 -20.53
N VAL A 414 -31.96 -0.34 -20.08
CA VAL A 414 -31.81 -1.06 -18.81
C VAL A 414 -31.42 -2.49 -19.12
N ASN A 415 -30.20 -2.89 -18.72
CA ASN A 415 -29.78 -4.27 -18.79
C ASN A 415 -30.72 -5.13 -17.93
N SER A 416 -31.31 -6.15 -18.54
CA SER A 416 -32.02 -7.22 -17.85
C SER A 416 -31.02 -8.28 -17.38
N GLU A 417 -31.30 -8.86 -16.21
CA GLU A 417 -30.47 -9.82 -15.44
C GLU A 417 -29.39 -10.55 -16.25
N GLU A 418 -28.14 -10.38 -15.81
CA GLU A 418 -26.97 -11.02 -16.43
C GLU A 418 -26.95 -12.53 -16.18
N ASN A 419 -26.68 -13.28 -17.24
CA ASN A 419 -26.24 -14.66 -17.11
C ASN A 419 -24.77 -14.64 -16.64
N ASN A 420 -24.52 -15.09 -15.41
CA ASN A 420 -23.25 -14.95 -14.68
C ASN A 420 -22.14 -15.92 -15.13
N CYS A 421 -22.03 -16.20 -16.44
CA CYS A 421 -21.00 -17.08 -17.02
C CYS A 421 -20.98 -18.54 -16.53
N GLU A 422 -21.86 -18.96 -15.62
CA GLU A 422 -21.78 -20.27 -14.96
C GLU A 422 -21.95 -21.48 -15.91
N ASN A 423 -22.64 -21.31 -17.05
CA ASN A 423 -23.13 -22.46 -17.82
C ASN A 423 -22.56 -22.59 -19.24
N ASP A 424 -22.18 -21.51 -19.91
CA ASP A 424 -21.90 -21.52 -21.36
C ASP A 424 -20.64 -20.75 -21.79
N LEU A 425 -19.82 -20.22 -20.88
CA LEU A 425 -18.61 -19.43 -21.17
C LEU A 425 -18.89 -18.14 -21.97
N PHE A 426 -20.15 -17.73 -22.05
CA PHE A 426 -20.56 -16.46 -22.65
C PHE A 426 -21.44 -15.68 -21.69
N LEU A 427 -21.14 -14.39 -21.53
CA LEU A 427 -22.02 -13.45 -20.88
C LEU A 427 -23.05 -13.01 -21.92
N SER A 428 -24.28 -13.49 -21.80
CA SER A 428 -25.40 -12.99 -22.57
C SER A 428 -26.10 -11.91 -21.76
N TYR A 429 -26.13 -10.69 -22.27
CA TYR A 429 -26.94 -9.61 -21.70
C TYR A 429 -28.03 -9.23 -22.70
N SER A 430 -29.25 -9.06 -22.20
CA SER A 430 -30.34 -8.44 -22.92
C SER A 430 -30.69 -7.12 -22.28
N TRP A 431 -31.17 -6.17 -23.07
CA TRP A 431 -31.61 -4.88 -22.57
C TRP A 431 -33.04 -4.59 -23.01
N VAL A 432 -33.75 -3.86 -22.15
CA VAL A 432 -35.04 -3.26 -22.46
C VAL A 432 -34.81 -1.79 -22.74
N ALA A 433 -35.20 -1.35 -23.93
CA ALA A 433 -35.10 0.05 -24.34
C ALA A 433 -36.41 0.77 -24.03
N THR A 434 -36.33 1.88 -23.31
CA THR A 434 -37.50 2.70 -22.96
C THR A 434 -37.37 4.08 -23.57
N TRP A 435 -38.32 4.45 -24.43
CA TRP A 435 -38.42 5.80 -24.98
C TRP A 435 -39.13 6.73 -24.00
N ILE A 436 -38.44 7.78 -23.55
CA ILE A 436 -38.89 8.73 -22.54
C ILE A 436 -38.91 10.14 -23.13
N GLU A 437 -39.91 10.94 -22.75
CA GLU A 437 -40.00 12.39 -23.04
C GLU A 437 -40.02 12.83 -24.52
N GLY A 438 -40.21 11.91 -25.47
CA GLY A 438 -40.24 12.23 -26.90
C GLY A 438 -41.57 12.78 -27.44
N VAL A 439 -41.48 13.49 -28.56
CA VAL A 439 -42.65 13.89 -29.35
C VAL A 439 -43.19 12.66 -30.08
N ALA A 440 -44.47 12.35 -29.90
CA ALA A 440 -45.09 11.20 -30.57
C ALA A 440 -44.86 11.23 -32.10
N GLY A 441 -44.29 10.16 -32.64
CA GLY A 441 -43.95 10.05 -34.06
C GLY A 441 -42.56 10.58 -34.44
N ASP A 442 -41.67 10.81 -33.47
CA ASP A 442 -40.25 10.95 -33.73
C ASP A 442 -39.74 9.66 -34.39
N PRO A 443 -39.12 9.70 -35.59
CA PRO A 443 -38.57 8.52 -36.22
C PRO A 443 -37.55 7.79 -35.33
N ALA A 444 -36.86 8.50 -34.43
CA ALA A 444 -35.91 7.93 -33.50
C ALA A 444 -36.56 6.99 -32.46
N GLU A 445 -37.86 7.17 -32.15
CA GLU A 445 -38.63 6.24 -31.30
C GLU A 445 -38.59 4.80 -31.87
N ALA A 446 -38.52 4.65 -33.20
CA ALA A 446 -38.44 3.35 -33.85
C ALA A 446 -37.04 2.69 -33.76
N ASP A 447 -36.00 3.47 -33.45
CA ASP A 447 -34.63 3.00 -33.24
C ASP A 447 -34.37 2.66 -31.76
N CYS A 448 -35.25 3.09 -30.85
CA CYS A 448 -35.24 2.72 -29.44
C CYS A 448 -35.87 1.34 -29.22
N VAL A 449 -35.10 0.28 -29.50
CA VAL A 449 -35.57 -1.10 -29.48
C VAL A 449 -34.79 -1.99 -28.52
N ASP A 450 -35.51 -2.94 -27.92
CA ASP A 450 -34.93 -4.01 -27.12
C ASP A 450 -33.90 -4.82 -27.94
N GLY A 451 -32.90 -5.37 -27.25
CA GLY A 451 -31.85 -6.13 -27.89
C GLY A 451 -31.12 -7.06 -26.94
N SER A 452 -30.11 -7.74 -27.48
CA SER A 452 -29.26 -8.65 -26.74
C SER A 452 -27.91 -8.79 -27.43
N ALA A 453 -26.86 -8.93 -26.63
CA ALA A 453 -25.52 -9.24 -27.11
C ALA A 453 -24.92 -10.40 -26.30
N VAL A 454 -23.90 -11.04 -26.88
CA VAL A 454 -23.22 -12.19 -26.30
C VAL A 454 -21.72 -11.93 -26.39
N VAL A 455 -21.09 -11.78 -25.24
CA VAL A 455 -19.64 -11.53 -25.12
C VAL A 455 -18.99 -12.75 -24.47
N PRO A 456 -17.85 -13.26 -24.95
CA PRO A 456 -17.15 -14.36 -24.28
C PRO A 456 -16.71 -13.93 -22.86
N CYS A 457 -16.92 -14.81 -21.87
CA CYS A 457 -16.53 -14.52 -20.50
C CYS A 457 -15.01 -14.36 -20.37
N PRO A 458 -14.52 -13.44 -19.52
CA PRO A 458 -13.14 -13.46 -19.10
C PRO A 458 -12.84 -14.82 -18.45
N ALA A 459 -11.63 -15.35 -18.67
CA ALA A 459 -11.27 -16.69 -18.22
C ALA A 459 -11.16 -16.74 -16.69
N GLN A 460 -12.24 -17.08 -15.98
CA GLN A 460 -12.24 -17.30 -14.54
C GLN A 460 -11.87 -18.76 -14.23
N VAL A 461 -10.88 -18.96 -13.36
CA VAL A 461 -10.48 -20.27 -12.85
C VAL A 461 -11.20 -20.51 -11.52
N GLU A 462 -12.35 -21.17 -11.55
CA GLU A 462 -12.96 -21.66 -10.31
C GLU A 462 -12.09 -22.78 -9.72
N LEU A 463 -11.40 -22.52 -8.61
CA LEU A 463 -10.73 -23.56 -7.84
C LEU A 463 -11.78 -24.37 -7.06
N PRO A 464 -12.00 -25.67 -7.38
CA PRO A 464 -13.11 -26.47 -6.85
C PRO A 464 -12.98 -26.83 -5.35
N PHE A 465 -12.03 -26.24 -4.61
CA PHE A 465 -11.66 -26.64 -3.26
C PHE A 465 -12.22 -25.74 -2.14
N PHE A 466 -12.66 -24.52 -2.43
CA PHE A 466 -13.16 -23.58 -1.41
C PHE A 466 -14.69 -23.59 -1.25
N ASN A 467 -15.28 -24.78 -1.14
CA ASN A 467 -16.66 -24.85 -0.65
C ASN A 467 -16.66 -24.72 0.88
N ILE A 468 -17.62 -24.00 1.46
CA ILE A 468 -17.83 -23.90 2.91
C ILE A 468 -17.91 -25.28 3.61
N TYR A 469 -18.32 -26.32 2.88
CA TYR A 469 -18.26 -27.70 3.35
C TYR A 469 -16.81 -28.20 3.56
N ASN A 470 -15.87 -27.86 2.68
CA ASN A 470 -14.47 -28.23 2.80
C ASN A 470 -13.78 -27.46 3.94
N LEU A 471 -14.10 -26.16 4.12
CA LEU A 471 -13.66 -25.39 5.28
C LEU A 471 -14.12 -26.03 6.59
N GLY A 472 -15.41 -26.39 6.68
CA GLY A 472 -15.96 -27.09 7.83
C GLY A 472 -15.26 -28.43 8.13
N ILE A 473 -14.90 -29.18 7.09
CA ILE A 473 -14.13 -30.44 7.23
C ILE A 473 -12.73 -30.16 7.79
N THR A 474 -12.03 -29.15 7.29
CA THR A 474 -10.67 -28.78 7.74
C THR A 474 -10.64 -28.41 9.22
N VAL A 475 -11.58 -27.58 9.70
CA VAL A 475 -11.69 -27.21 11.12
C VAL A 475 -11.93 -28.43 11.99
N VAL A 476 -12.80 -29.35 11.56
CA VAL A 476 -13.07 -30.60 12.29
C VAL A 476 -11.82 -31.48 12.36
N VAL A 477 -11.04 -31.56 11.29
CA VAL A 477 -9.78 -32.34 11.24
C VAL A 477 -8.75 -31.76 12.20
N ILE A 478 -8.56 -30.44 12.23
CA ILE A 478 -7.62 -29.77 13.16
C ILE A 478 -8.03 -30.03 14.61
N ALA A 479 -9.32 -29.89 14.94
CA ALA A 479 -9.83 -30.20 16.27
C ALA A 479 -9.60 -31.68 16.67
N LEU A 480 -9.77 -32.61 15.73
CA LEU A 480 -9.52 -34.03 15.91
C LEU A 480 -8.03 -34.32 16.15
N ILE A 481 -7.12 -33.69 15.40
CA ILE A 481 -5.68 -33.81 15.58
C ILE A 481 -5.28 -33.35 16.99
N TYR A 482 -5.74 -32.16 17.40
CA TYR A 482 -5.47 -31.65 18.75
C TYR A 482 -6.02 -32.56 19.83
N TRP A 483 -7.22 -33.11 19.64
CA TRP A 483 -7.81 -34.06 20.58
C TRP A 483 -6.99 -35.35 20.68
N LEU A 484 -6.54 -35.91 19.56
CA LEU A 484 -5.70 -37.12 19.51
C LEU A 484 -4.32 -36.89 20.15
N LEU A 485 -3.71 -35.72 19.94
CA LEU A 485 -2.44 -35.35 20.57
C LEU A 485 -2.59 -35.27 22.10
N ASN A 486 -3.71 -34.75 22.59
CA ASN A 486 -3.99 -34.64 24.02
C ASN A 486 -4.27 -36.00 24.71
N LEU A 487 -4.67 -37.04 23.95
CA LEU A 487 -4.90 -38.38 24.49
C LEU A 487 -3.61 -39.15 24.79
N LYS A 488 -2.46 -38.70 24.28
CA LYS A 488 -1.18 -39.42 24.37
C LYS A 488 -0.50 -39.29 25.74
N ASP A 489 -0.83 -38.26 26.52
CA ASP A 489 -0.23 -37.99 27.84
C ASP A 489 -0.92 -38.72 29.00
N LYS A 490 -1.13 -40.04 28.87
CA LYS A 490 -1.54 -40.84 30.03
C LYS A 490 -0.33 -41.09 30.95
N PRO A 491 -0.39 -40.68 32.23
CA PRO A 491 0.73 -40.84 33.16
C PRO A 491 1.07 -42.32 33.32
N LYS A 492 2.31 -42.70 32.99
CA LYS A 492 2.83 -44.04 33.22
C LYS A 492 2.68 -44.38 34.71
N LYS A 493 1.80 -45.33 35.04
CA LYS A 493 1.64 -45.85 36.41
C LYS A 493 3.01 -46.36 36.89
N LYS A 494 3.61 -45.66 37.86
CA LYS A 494 4.82 -46.12 38.54
C LYS A 494 4.52 -47.49 39.16
N LYS A 495 5.20 -48.55 38.68
CA LYS A 495 5.17 -49.87 39.31
C LYS A 495 5.83 -49.76 40.68
N THR A 496 5.03 -49.83 41.74
CA THR A 496 5.51 -49.96 43.10
C THR A 496 6.17 -51.32 43.26
N ILE A 497 7.51 -51.36 43.32
CA ILE A 497 8.27 -52.58 43.62
C ILE A 497 8.11 -52.85 45.12
N SER A 498 7.30 -53.86 45.45
CA SER A 498 7.23 -54.44 46.79
C SER A 498 8.58 -55.07 47.13
N LYS A 499 9.34 -54.46 48.05
CA LYS A 499 10.45 -55.12 48.74
C LYS A 499 9.86 -56.04 49.80
N LYS A 500 9.97 -57.36 49.59
CA LYS A 500 9.87 -58.36 50.66
C LYS A 500 11.21 -58.43 51.39
N LYS A 501 11.19 -58.18 52.69
CA LYS A 501 11.99 -58.91 53.68
C LYS A 501 11.14 -59.09 54.92
#